data_AF-A0A7W1RPI2-F1
#
_entry.id   AF-A0A7W1RPI2-F1
#
_cell.length_a   1.000
_cell.length_b   1.000
_cell.length_c   1.000
_cell.angle_alpha   90.00
_cell.angle_beta   90.00
_cell.angle_gamma   90.00
#
_symmetry.space_group_name_H-M   'P 1'
#
loop_
_entity.id
_entity.type
_entity.pdbx_description
1 polymer ?
#
loop_
_entity_poly.entity_id
_entity_poly.type
_entity_poly.pdbx_seq_one_letter_code
_entity_poly.pdbx_strand_id
1 'polypeptide(L)'
;MIASEQLPSRHFEPLRYGLGAWTEHIFFAYDLVAQLQPRLLVELGTDRGESYFAFCQSARENETGTRSFAIDHWRGDPHAGSYDDATFADVEAHNRAHYAAFSTLVRSSFDDALEQFAPESIDLLHIDGHHTEEAARHDVESWLPKLRPGGILLMHDIAVRGRDFGVWKVWAEMTARGRSWAFPTPPGLGIWEKPPPKAVPAVLETLFAAPNECKEALQSYYRQRSGNLQEEVAQQWRDGTIRSAPMAAETGIQVFWTSDGDYTEENSTDVRVGHEAWKEVAVALPTKSRVTGLRIDFFSALTIVEIARIILETGAGNELWRATRGEEFDSIALRGDCLRLGSDLLTIQVTGVDPQLHLPPLPEFASAQGIIVRMRLRVKNNQPKRLRDSREMQF
;
A
#
# COMPACT_ATOMS: atom_id res chain seq x y z
N MET A 1 -14.56 25.61 -17.76
CA MET A 1 -13.27 25.03 -18.12
C MET A 1 -12.33 25.30 -16.97
N ILE A 2 -11.84 24.27 -16.28
CA ILE A 2 -10.78 24.46 -15.28
C ILE A 2 -9.46 24.39 -16.05
N ALA A 3 -8.71 25.49 -16.10
CA ALA A 3 -7.33 25.41 -16.57
C ALA A 3 -6.54 24.59 -15.55
N SER A 4 -5.63 23.71 -15.98
CA SER A 4 -4.76 22.93 -15.07
C SER A 4 -4.00 23.82 -14.08
N GLU A 5 -3.78 25.08 -14.46
CA GLU A 5 -3.22 26.15 -13.65
C GLU A 5 -4.04 26.53 -12.39
N GLN A 6 -5.32 26.14 -12.33
CA GLN A 6 -6.27 26.45 -11.27
C GLN A 6 -6.59 25.23 -10.38
N LEU A 7 -5.99 24.07 -10.67
CA LEU A 7 -6.19 22.89 -9.82
C LEU A 7 -5.47 23.07 -8.48
N PRO A 8 -6.14 22.83 -7.33
CA PRO A 8 -5.54 22.91 -6.01
C PRO A 8 -4.21 22.14 -5.88
N SER A 9 -4.10 20.99 -6.55
CA SER A 9 -2.96 20.09 -6.50
C SER A 9 -1.70 20.62 -7.23
N ARG A 10 -1.78 21.78 -7.89
CA ARG A 10 -0.63 22.45 -8.53
C ARG A 10 0.51 22.72 -7.55
N HIS A 11 0.18 23.10 -6.31
CA HIS A 11 1.14 23.39 -5.25
C HIS A 11 1.10 22.37 -4.12
N PHE A 12 0.39 21.25 -4.32
CA PHE A 12 0.31 20.17 -3.36
C PHE A 12 1.63 19.41 -3.32
N GLU A 13 2.18 19.32 -2.11
CA GLU A 13 3.31 18.47 -1.76
C GLU A 13 2.79 17.40 -0.78
N PRO A 14 2.73 16.12 -1.19
CA PRO A 14 2.18 15.06 -0.35
C PRO A 14 3.06 14.81 0.88
N LEU A 15 2.44 14.81 2.06
CA LEU A 15 3.14 14.43 3.31
C LEU A 15 3.34 12.91 3.44
N ARG A 16 2.56 12.12 2.68
CA ARG A 16 2.62 10.66 2.65
C ARG A 16 2.34 10.16 1.24
N TYR A 17 3.30 9.45 0.65
CA TYR A 17 3.26 8.94 -0.73
C TYR A 17 4.22 7.75 -0.89
N GLY A 18 4.27 7.11 -2.06
CA GLY A 18 5.20 6.04 -2.42
C GLY A 18 5.00 4.72 -1.66
N LEU A 19 3.92 4.64 -0.88
CA LEU A 19 3.71 3.53 0.04
C LEU A 19 3.08 2.35 -0.70
N GLY A 20 2.08 2.56 -1.54
CA GLY A 20 1.48 1.45 -2.29
C GLY A 20 0.95 1.87 -3.65
N ALA A 21 -0.10 1.15 -4.05
CA ALA A 21 -0.73 1.25 -5.35
C ALA A 21 -1.44 2.60 -5.58
N TRP A 22 -1.64 3.39 -4.52
CA TRP A 22 -2.34 4.68 -4.54
C TRP A 22 -1.51 5.89 -4.96
N THR A 23 -0.18 5.78 -5.02
CA THR A 23 0.69 6.92 -5.38
C THR A 23 0.27 7.59 -6.69
N GLU A 24 -0.23 6.83 -7.67
CA GLU A 24 -0.64 7.37 -8.96
C GLU A 24 -1.92 8.23 -8.92
N HIS A 25 -2.68 8.19 -7.82
CA HIS A 25 -3.98 8.86 -7.69
C HIS A 25 -3.97 10.04 -6.71
N ILE A 26 -2.89 10.28 -5.97
CA ILE A 26 -2.90 11.23 -4.85
C ILE A 26 -3.22 12.68 -5.25
N PHE A 27 -2.79 13.12 -6.44
CA PHE A 27 -3.10 14.48 -6.92
C PHE A 27 -4.58 14.64 -7.26
N PHE A 28 -5.18 13.58 -7.81
CA PHE A 28 -6.62 13.54 -8.03
C PHE A 28 -7.39 13.48 -6.71
N ALA A 29 -6.95 12.64 -5.76
CA ALA A 29 -7.54 12.57 -4.42
C ALA A 29 -7.55 13.94 -3.72
N TYR A 30 -6.44 14.67 -3.82
CA TYR A 30 -6.31 16.02 -3.28
C TYR A 30 -7.30 17.00 -3.93
N ASP A 31 -7.34 17.06 -5.27
CA ASP A 31 -8.24 17.95 -5.99
C ASP A 31 -9.72 17.61 -5.78
N LEU A 32 -10.04 16.32 -5.67
CA LEU A 32 -11.38 15.84 -5.47
C LEU A 32 -11.95 16.38 -4.16
N VAL A 33 -11.24 16.24 -3.04
CA VAL A 33 -11.72 16.73 -1.74
C VAL A 33 -11.77 18.26 -1.71
N ALA A 34 -10.77 18.94 -2.27
CA ALA A 34 -10.71 20.39 -2.29
C ALA A 34 -11.92 21.01 -3.04
N GLN A 35 -12.36 20.36 -4.12
CA GLN A 35 -13.48 20.84 -4.94
C GLN A 35 -14.83 20.30 -4.50
N LEU A 36 -14.91 19.02 -4.10
CA LEU A 36 -16.16 18.40 -3.65
C LEU A 36 -16.59 18.92 -2.28
N GLN A 37 -15.63 19.29 -1.43
CA GLN A 37 -15.83 19.69 -0.04
C GLN A 37 -16.83 18.77 0.68
N PRO A 38 -16.59 17.44 0.70
CA PRO A 38 -17.52 16.50 1.29
C PRO A 38 -17.67 16.80 2.79
N ARG A 39 -18.89 16.82 3.32
CA ARG A 39 -19.07 16.99 4.77
C ARG A 39 -18.60 15.74 5.52
N LEU A 40 -18.85 14.56 4.97
CA LEU A 40 -18.41 13.27 5.52
C LEU A 40 -17.71 12.42 4.45
N LEU A 41 -16.46 12.06 4.74
CA LEU A 41 -15.64 11.13 3.97
C LEU A 41 -15.42 9.86 4.78
N VAL A 42 -15.63 8.70 4.15
CA VAL A 42 -15.32 7.39 4.74
C VAL A 42 -14.49 6.56 3.77
N GLU A 43 -13.42 5.97 4.28
CA GLU A 43 -12.59 5.00 3.56
C GLU A 43 -12.63 3.63 4.24
N LEU A 44 -12.77 2.59 3.42
CA LEU A 44 -12.68 1.18 3.79
C LEU A 44 -11.41 0.58 3.19
N GLY A 45 -10.53 0.05 4.03
CA GLY A 45 -9.22 -0.42 3.61
C GLY A 45 -8.26 0.75 3.48
N THR A 46 -7.61 1.09 4.58
CA THR A 46 -6.73 2.25 4.68
C THR A 46 -5.27 1.86 4.51
N ASP A 47 -4.89 0.62 4.83
CA ASP A 47 -3.48 0.16 4.83
C ASP A 47 -2.60 1.21 5.55
N ARG A 48 -1.61 1.78 4.86
CA ARG A 48 -0.68 2.80 5.34
C ARG A 48 -1.17 4.21 5.09
N GLY A 49 -2.43 4.40 4.70
CA GLY A 49 -3.13 5.68 4.65
C GLY A 49 -2.69 6.62 3.54
N GLU A 50 -2.13 6.12 2.44
CA GLU A 50 -1.70 6.97 1.32
C GLU A 50 -2.88 7.73 0.69
N SER A 51 -3.96 7.03 0.33
CA SER A 51 -5.23 7.62 -0.12
C SER A 51 -5.84 8.49 0.97
N TYR A 52 -6.03 7.92 2.17
CA TYR A 52 -6.71 8.57 3.28
C TYR A 52 -6.09 9.90 3.69
N PHE A 53 -4.77 9.93 3.82
CA PHE A 53 -4.06 11.13 4.24
C PHE A 53 -3.90 12.14 3.10
N ALA A 54 -3.93 11.74 1.83
CA ALA A 54 -4.10 12.69 0.73
C ALA A 54 -5.46 13.42 0.82
N PHE A 55 -6.54 12.69 1.13
CA PHE A 55 -7.85 13.29 1.39
C PHE A 55 -7.83 14.21 2.61
N CYS A 56 -7.26 13.77 3.73
CA CYS A 56 -7.18 14.57 4.96
C CYS A 56 -6.31 15.81 4.79
N GLN A 57 -5.18 15.70 4.06
CA GLN A 57 -4.32 16.83 3.77
C GLN A 57 -5.06 17.88 2.96
N SER A 58 -5.81 17.45 1.93
CA SER A 58 -6.68 18.34 1.16
C SER A 58 -7.74 19.02 2.01
N ALA A 59 -8.43 18.26 2.87
CA ALA A 59 -9.44 18.82 3.76
C ALA A 59 -8.90 19.90 4.69
N ARG A 60 -7.69 19.68 5.24
CA ARG A 60 -7.00 20.63 6.13
C ARG A 60 -6.55 21.88 5.36
N GLU A 61 -5.86 21.70 4.23
CA GLU A 61 -5.20 22.79 3.50
C GLU A 61 -6.19 23.65 2.71
N ASN A 62 -7.36 23.10 2.36
CA ASN A 62 -8.43 23.82 1.68
C ASN A 62 -9.61 24.16 2.61
N GLU A 63 -9.45 23.95 3.93
CA GLU A 63 -10.42 24.30 4.98
C GLU A 63 -11.85 23.82 4.68
N THR A 64 -11.99 22.60 4.14
CA THR A 64 -13.28 22.10 3.63
C THR A 64 -14.29 21.79 4.73
N GLY A 65 -13.84 21.68 5.99
CA GLY A 65 -14.66 21.22 7.11
C GLY A 65 -15.04 19.74 7.02
N THR A 66 -14.37 18.96 6.17
CA THR A 66 -14.62 17.52 6.01
C THR A 66 -14.29 16.75 7.27
N ARG A 67 -15.25 15.96 7.76
CA ARG A 67 -14.99 14.91 8.75
C ARG A 67 -14.60 13.63 8.04
N SER A 68 -13.55 12.97 8.52
CA SER A 68 -12.97 11.81 7.85
C SER A 68 -12.93 10.60 8.76
N PHE A 69 -13.21 9.42 8.21
CA PHE A 69 -13.12 8.13 8.91
C PHE A 69 -12.37 7.11 8.05
N ALA A 70 -11.34 6.49 8.63
CA ALA A 70 -10.59 5.39 8.03
C ALA A 70 -10.94 4.11 8.80
N ILE A 71 -11.34 3.06 8.09
CA ILE A 71 -11.82 1.80 8.67
C ILE A 71 -10.96 0.68 8.13
N ASP A 72 -10.26 0.00 9.03
CA ASP A 72 -9.37 -1.12 8.71
C ASP A 72 -9.10 -1.94 9.98
N HIS A 73 -8.64 -3.18 9.82
CA HIS A 73 -8.09 -3.95 10.93
C HIS A 73 -6.63 -3.58 11.25
N TRP A 74 -5.89 -3.07 10.27
CA TRP A 74 -4.42 -2.94 10.24
C TRP A 74 -3.73 -4.25 10.62
N ARG A 75 -4.21 -5.35 10.03
CA ARG A 75 -3.61 -6.69 10.15
C ARG A 75 -3.15 -7.25 8.79
N GLY A 76 -3.50 -6.57 7.71
CA GLY A 76 -3.23 -7.00 6.35
C GLY A 76 -4.19 -8.08 5.86
N ASP A 77 -4.07 -8.45 4.59
CA ASP A 77 -4.88 -9.47 3.93
C ASP A 77 -4.08 -10.18 2.81
N PRO A 78 -4.56 -11.30 2.25
CA PRO A 78 -3.84 -12.04 1.21
C PRO A 78 -3.44 -11.24 -0.04
N HIS A 79 -4.12 -10.14 -0.36
CA HIS A 79 -3.80 -9.29 -1.50
C HIS A 79 -2.82 -8.16 -1.14
N ALA A 80 -2.98 -7.54 0.04
CA ALA A 80 -2.17 -6.39 0.49
C ALA A 80 -0.93 -6.76 1.34
N GLY A 81 -0.72 -8.05 1.61
CA GLY A 81 0.34 -8.54 2.51
C GLY A 81 -0.10 -8.50 3.98
N SER A 82 0.74 -9.03 4.89
CA SER A 82 0.46 -8.99 6.33
C SER A 82 1.20 -7.87 7.03
N TYR A 83 0.59 -7.35 8.11
CA TYR A 83 1.13 -6.25 8.92
C TYR A 83 1.38 -6.72 10.36
N ASP A 84 2.32 -6.07 11.04
CA ASP A 84 2.39 -6.09 12.49
C ASP A 84 1.83 -4.78 13.09
N ASP A 85 1.72 -4.69 14.41
CA ASP A 85 1.15 -3.50 15.06
C ASP A 85 1.96 -2.20 14.80
N ALA A 86 3.16 -2.27 14.22
CA ALA A 86 3.92 -1.08 13.82
C ALA A 86 3.21 -0.30 12.71
N THR A 87 2.51 -0.98 11.79
CA THR A 87 1.77 -0.32 10.71
C THR A 87 0.69 0.58 11.29
N PHE A 88 -0.15 0.05 12.20
CA PHE A 88 -1.16 0.86 12.88
C PHE A 88 -0.53 1.98 13.72
N ALA A 89 0.54 1.70 14.45
CA ALA A 89 1.21 2.70 15.27
C ALA A 89 1.73 3.89 14.44
N ASP A 90 2.27 3.62 13.25
CA ASP A 90 2.74 4.64 12.30
C ASP A 90 1.57 5.46 11.71
N VAL A 91 0.49 4.77 11.27
CA VAL A 91 -0.74 5.42 10.80
C VAL A 91 -1.37 6.31 11.87
N GLU A 92 -1.46 5.81 13.10
CA GLU A 92 -2.00 6.56 14.24
C GLU A 92 -1.11 7.75 14.61
N ALA A 93 0.22 7.58 14.61
CA ALA A 93 1.15 8.67 14.89
C ALA A 93 1.02 9.79 13.85
N HIS A 94 0.94 9.45 12.56
CA HIS A 94 0.73 10.42 11.49
C HIS A 94 -0.63 11.13 11.63
N ASN A 95 -1.71 10.37 11.86
CA ASN A 95 -3.04 10.93 12.07
C ASN A 95 -3.06 11.91 13.25
N ARG A 96 -2.48 11.51 14.38
CA ARG A 96 -2.42 12.32 15.59
C ARG A 96 -1.62 13.61 15.38
N ALA A 97 -0.52 13.54 14.65
CA ALA A 97 0.34 14.69 14.38
C ALA A 97 -0.30 15.72 13.44
N HIS A 98 -1.13 15.27 12.49
CA HIS A 98 -1.56 16.13 11.38
C HIS A 98 -3.08 16.38 11.29
N TYR A 99 -3.93 15.45 11.74
CA TYR A 99 -5.36 15.43 11.40
C TYR A 99 -6.30 15.07 12.56
N ALA A 100 -5.80 14.93 13.79
CA ALA A 100 -6.57 14.50 14.97
C ALA A 100 -7.86 15.32 15.26
N ALA A 101 -7.94 16.55 14.76
CA ALA A 101 -9.08 17.42 14.97
C ALA A 101 -10.35 17.00 14.22
N PHE A 102 -10.23 16.25 13.11
CA PHE A 102 -11.37 15.89 12.25
C PHE A 102 -11.32 14.47 11.67
N SER A 103 -10.19 13.78 11.83
CA SER A 103 -9.95 12.44 11.31
C SER A 103 -9.99 11.38 12.42
N THR A 104 -10.75 10.30 12.20
CA THR A 104 -10.90 9.18 13.14
C THR A 104 -10.48 7.87 12.49
N LEU A 105 -9.57 7.15 13.15
CA LEU A 105 -9.18 5.79 12.76
C LEU A 105 -10.04 4.76 13.53
N VAL A 106 -10.74 3.88 12.82
CA VAL A 106 -11.65 2.88 13.39
C VAL A 106 -11.06 1.49 13.16
N ARG A 107 -10.48 0.90 14.21
CA ARG A 107 -9.96 -0.48 14.18
C ARG A 107 -11.09 -1.50 14.27
N SER A 108 -11.74 -1.81 13.15
CA SER A 108 -12.86 -2.77 13.10
C SER A 108 -12.97 -3.43 11.73
N SER A 109 -13.88 -4.41 11.62
CA SER A 109 -14.35 -4.83 10.29
C SER A 109 -15.21 -3.73 9.67
N PHE A 110 -15.42 -3.80 8.37
CA PHE A 110 -16.34 -2.88 7.69
C PHE A 110 -17.78 -3.09 8.16
N ASP A 111 -18.18 -4.34 8.40
CA ASP A 111 -19.53 -4.67 8.87
C ASP A 111 -19.81 -4.08 10.26
N ASP A 112 -18.88 -4.22 11.20
CA ASP A 112 -19.05 -3.69 12.56
C ASP A 112 -19.12 -2.15 12.57
N ALA A 113 -18.51 -1.49 11.58
CA ALA A 113 -18.52 -0.03 11.50
C ALA A 113 -19.82 0.53 10.90
N LEU A 114 -20.65 -0.28 10.23
CA LEU A 114 -21.88 0.18 9.57
C LEU A 114 -22.83 0.93 10.50
N GLU A 115 -22.93 0.50 11.76
CA GLU A 115 -23.83 1.10 12.76
C GLU A 115 -23.42 2.53 13.16
N GLN A 116 -22.16 2.92 12.91
CA GLN A 116 -21.65 4.26 13.23
C GLN A 116 -22.12 5.33 12.22
N PHE A 117 -22.62 4.91 11.04
CA PHE A 117 -22.98 5.79 9.96
C PHE A 117 -24.49 5.75 9.68
N ALA A 118 -25.13 6.92 9.65
CA ALA A 118 -26.53 7.01 9.28
C ALA A 118 -26.73 6.67 7.79
N PRO A 119 -27.89 6.14 7.39
CA PRO A 119 -28.26 6.00 5.98
C PRO A 119 -28.08 7.32 5.22
N GLU A 120 -27.60 7.24 3.99
CA GLU A 120 -27.43 8.39 3.08
C GLU A 120 -26.69 9.61 3.67
N SER A 121 -25.75 9.37 4.60
CA SER A 121 -25.03 10.43 5.31
C SER A 121 -23.63 10.70 4.77
N ILE A 122 -23.04 9.76 4.04
CA ILE A 122 -21.67 9.86 3.49
C ILE A 122 -21.73 10.63 2.16
N ASP A 123 -20.81 11.58 1.97
CA ASP A 123 -20.69 12.37 0.74
C ASP A 123 -19.68 11.77 -0.24
N LEU A 124 -18.57 11.26 0.29
CA LEU A 124 -17.50 10.58 -0.43
C LEU A 124 -17.18 9.26 0.28
N LEU A 125 -17.40 8.15 -0.40
CA LEU A 125 -17.07 6.81 0.06
C LEU A 125 -15.92 6.27 -0.80
N HIS A 126 -14.88 5.76 -0.16
CA HIS A 126 -13.77 5.09 -0.83
C HIS A 126 -13.71 3.63 -0.37
N ILE A 127 -13.71 2.68 -1.32
CA ILE A 127 -13.61 1.24 -1.07
C ILE A 127 -12.33 0.71 -1.71
N ASP A 128 -11.43 0.21 -0.87
CA ASP A 128 -10.15 -0.42 -1.20
C ASP A 128 -9.86 -1.58 -0.23
N GLY A 129 -10.86 -2.45 -0.08
CA GLY A 129 -10.88 -3.57 0.86
C GLY A 129 -10.27 -4.86 0.33
N HIS A 130 -10.88 -6.00 0.62
CA HIS A 130 -10.39 -7.27 0.09
C HIS A 130 -10.83 -7.48 -1.37
N HIS A 131 -9.89 -7.88 -2.24
CA HIS A 131 -10.06 -7.73 -3.69
C HIS A 131 -10.76 -8.88 -4.42
N THR A 132 -11.30 -9.89 -3.73
CA THR A 132 -12.13 -10.92 -4.40
C THR A 132 -13.45 -10.32 -4.88
N GLU A 133 -14.12 -10.99 -5.83
CA GLU A 133 -15.42 -10.52 -6.33
C GLU A 133 -16.45 -10.48 -5.19
N GLU A 134 -16.48 -11.53 -4.37
CA GLU A 134 -17.44 -11.70 -3.29
C GLU A 134 -17.27 -10.64 -2.21
N ALA A 135 -16.03 -10.35 -1.81
CA ALA A 135 -15.74 -9.33 -0.80
C ALA A 135 -16.07 -7.92 -1.32
N ALA A 136 -15.58 -7.56 -2.51
CA ALA A 136 -15.87 -6.24 -3.09
C ALA A 136 -17.37 -6.02 -3.31
N ARG A 137 -18.11 -7.07 -3.71
CA ARG A 137 -19.57 -7.02 -3.86
C ARG A 137 -20.26 -6.80 -2.53
N HIS A 138 -19.88 -7.56 -1.50
CA HIS A 138 -20.41 -7.42 -0.14
C HIS A 138 -20.19 -6.00 0.41
N ASP A 139 -18.99 -5.44 0.22
CA ASP A 139 -18.65 -4.08 0.66
C ASP A 139 -19.52 -3.04 -0.05
N VAL A 140 -19.65 -3.14 -1.37
CA VAL A 140 -20.51 -2.23 -2.16
C VAL A 140 -21.96 -2.35 -1.71
N GLU A 141 -22.51 -3.56 -1.59
CA GLU A 141 -23.92 -3.77 -1.21
C GLU A 141 -24.23 -3.27 0.21
N SER A 142 -23.29 -3.44 1.14
CA SER A 142 -23.44 -3.04 2.54
C SER A 142 -23.28 -1.53 2.75
N TRP A 143 -22.36 -0.89 2.01
CA TRP A 143 -22.02 0.53 2.21
C TRP A 143 -22.71 1.50 1.27
N LEU A 144 -23.16 1.07 0.09
CA LEU A 144 -23.88 1.93 -0.84
C LEU A 144 -25.16 2.56 -0.24
N PRO A 145 -25.91 1.90 0.67
CA PRO A 145 -27.02 2.54 1.40
C PRO A 145 -26.59 3.70 2.33
N LYS A 146 -25.33 3.75 2.77
CA LYS A 146 -24.79 4.83 3.61
C LYS A 146 -24.35 6.05 2.79
N LEU A 147 -24.03 5.86 1.51
CA LEU A 147 -23.71 6.95 0.56
C LEU A 147 -24.97 7.74 0.19
N ARG A 148 -24.91 9.07 0.22
CA ARG A 148 -26.06 9.92 -0.14
C ARG A 148 -26.38 9.89 -1.64
N PRO A 149 -27.62 10.21 -2.05
CA PRO A 149 -27.92 10.55 -3.45
C PRO A 149 -27.01 11.66 -3.99
N GLY A 150 -26.42 11.43 -5.17
CA GLY A 150 -25.39 12.27 -5.78
C GLY A 150 -24.05 12.27 -5.05
N GLY A 151 -23.84 11.33 -4.12
CA GLY A 151 -22.55 11.10 -3.46
C GLY A 151 -21.59 10.36 -4.38
N ILE A 152 -20.29 10.47 -4.12
CA ILE A 152 -19.24 9.88 -4.95
C ILE A 152 -18.73 8.60 -4.27
N LEU A 153 -18.67 7.52 -5.03
CA LEU A 153 -17.98 6.29 -4.69
C LEU A 153 -16.66 6.23 -5.47
N LEU A 154 -15.58 5.95 -4.76
CA LEU A 154 -14.29 5.55 -5.31
C LEU A 154 -14.12 4.05 -5.12
N MET A 155 -13.68 3.35 -6.15
CA MET A 155 -13.32 1.92 -6.09
C MET A 155 -11.94 1.73 -6.71
N HIS A 156 -11.00 1.19 -5.95
CA HIS A 156 -9.65 0.92 -6.41
C HIS A 156 -9.52 -0.47 -7.06
N ASP A 157 -8.38 -0.79 -7.67
CA ASP A 157 -8.04 -2.08 -8.30
C ASP A 157 -8.98 -2.55 -9.43
N ILE A 158 -9.75 -1.62 -10.02
CA ILE A 158 -10.73 -1.92 -11.07
C ILE A 158 -10.09 -2.38 -12.40
N ALA A 159 -8.78 -2.19 -12.58
CA ALA A 159 -8.02 -2.61 -13.75
C ALA A 159 -7.14 -3.85 -13.50
N VAL A 160 -7.13 -4.42 -12.28
CA VAL A 160 -6.41 -5.67 -11.97
C VAL A 160 -7.22 -6.88 -12.42
N ARG A 161 -6.54 -7.90 -12.98
CA ARG A 161 -7.16 -9.13 -13.51
C ARG A 161 -6.51 -10.43 -13.00
N GLY A 162 -5.37 -10.34 -12.33
CA GLY A 162 -4.63 -11.49 -11.79
C GLY A 162 -4.97 -11.77 -10.32
N ARG A 163 -4.33 -12.79 -9.74
CA ARG A 163 -4.37 -13.09 -8.29
C ARG A 163 -5.78 -13.24 -7.67
N ASP A 164 -6.77 -13.71 -8.44
CA ASP A 164 -8.18 -13.83 -8.00
C ASP A 164 -8.90 -12.50 -7.73
N PHE A 165 -8.36 -11.39 -8.26
CA PHE A 165 -9.02 -10.09 -8.18
C PHE A 165 -10.35 -10.10 -8.96
N GLY A 166 -11.42 -9.71 -8.28
CA GLY A 166 -12.78 -9.65 -8.81
C GLY A 166 -13.40 -8.25 -8.82
N VAL A 167 -12.72 -7.24 -8.29
CA VAL A 167 -13.24 -5.85 -8.17
C VAL A 167 -13.74 -5.29 -9.51
N TRP A 168 -13.04 -5.61 -10.60
CA TRP A 168 -13.41 -5.16 -11.94
C TRP A 168 -14.78 -5.63 -12.44
N LYS A 169 -15.27 -6.78 -11.95
CA LYS A 169 -16.60 -7.30 -12.29
C LYS A 169 -17.68 -6.49 -11.59
N VAL A 170 -17.48 -6.21 -10.30
CA VAL A 170 -18.36 -5.34 -9.50
C VAL A 170 -18.38 -3.93 -10.09
N TRP A 171 -17.21 -3.41 -10.48
CA TRP A 171 -17.11 -2.11 -11.16
C TRP A 171 -17.91 -2.08 -12.46
N ALA A 172 -17.83 -3.11 -13.31
CA ALA A 172 -18.60 -3.17 -14.55
C ALA A 172 -20.11 -3.04 -14.29
N GLU A 173 -20.63 -3.68 -13.25
CA GLU A 173 -22.04 -3.54 -12.85
C GLU A 173 -22.38 -2.14 -12.35
N MET A 174 -21.48 -1.50 -11.60
CA MET A 174 -21.66 -0.13 -11.13
C MET A 174 -21.76 0.85 -12.29
N THR A 175 -20.91 0.73 -13.31
CA THR A 175 -20.93 1.65 -14.48
C THR A 175 -22.26 1.61 -15.25
N ALA A 176 -23.00 0.50 -15.19
CA ALA A 176 -24.32 0.39 -15.81
C ALA A 176 -25.43 1.14 -15.05
N ARG A 177 -25.18 1.52 -13.79
CA ARG A 177 -26.19 2.08 -12.87
C ARG A 177 -26.10 3.58 -12.67
N GLY A 178 -25.03 4.25 -13.12
CA GLY A 178 -24.82 5.68 -12.85
C GLY A 178 -23.71 6.31 -13.68
N ARG A 179 -23.57 7.65 -13.59
CA ARG A 179 -22.46 8.36 -14.22
C ARG A 179 -21.15 7.85 -13.61
N SER A 180 -20.17 7.55 -14.45
CA SER A 180 -18.89 7.01 -14.00
C SER A 180 -17.74 7.40 -14.92
N TRP A 181 -16.54 7.36 -14.37
CA TRP A 181 -15.29 7.45 -15.09
C TRP A 181 -14.21 6.66 -14.33
N ALA A 182 -13.11 6.30 -15.01
CA ALA A 182 -12.05 5.51 -14.41
C ALA A 182 -10.67 5.92 -14.93
N PHE A 183 -9.68 5.87 -14.04
CA PHE A 183 -8.27 5.75 -14.44
C PHE A 183 -8.05 4.32 -14.98
N PRO A 184 -7.67 4.16 -16.26
CA PRO A 184 -7.66 2.85 -16.91
C PRO A 184 -6.36 2.05 -16.71
N THR A 185 -5.30 2.71 -16.26
CA THR A 185 -4.00 2.06 -16.00
C THR A 185 -4.09 1.25 -14.70
N PRO A 186 -3.64 -0.02 -14.66
CA PRO A 186 -3.58 -0.79 -13.41
C PRO A 186 -2.70 -0.13 -12.34
N PRO A 187 -3.08 -0.19 -11.05
CA PRO A 187 -4.27 -0.85 -10.46
C PRO A 187 -5.63 -0.28 -10.90
N GLY A 188 -5.68 1.02 -11.18
CA GLY A 188 -6.86 1.72 -11.69
C GLY A 188 -7.83 2.14 -10.60
N LEU A 189 -8.50 3.28 -10.82
CA LEU A 189 -9.42 3.88 -9.87
C LEU A 189 -10.71 4.30 -10.57
N GLY A 190 -11.82 3.70 -10.13
CA GLY A 190 -13.17 4.00 -10.57
C GLY A 190 -13.80 5.11 -9.74
N ILE A 191 -14.47 6.04 -10.40
CA ILE A 191 -15.25 7.13 -9.81
C ILE A 191 -16.68 7.01 -10.29
N TRP A 192 -17.61 6.81 -9.37
CA TRP A 192 -19.02 6.60 -9.68
C TRP A 192 -19.90 7.53 -8.85
N GLU A 193 -20.89 8.14 -9.48
CA GLU A 193 -21.87 8.99 -8.81
C GLU A 193 -23.14 8.22 -8.51
N LYS A 194 -23.56 8.21 -7.25
CA LYS A 194 -24.80 7.56 -6.82
C LYS A 194 -26.02 8.26 -7.42
N PRO A 195 -26.88 7.56 -8.18
CA PRO A 195 -28.13 8.13 -8.65
C PRO A 195 -29.08 8.50 -7.50
N PRO A 196 -29.99 9.47 -7.73
CA PRO A 196 -30.01 10.39 -8.86
C PRO A 196 -28.81 11.36 -8.85
N PRO A 197 -28.31 11.78 -10.03
CA PRO A 197 -27.17 12.69 -10.13
C PRO A 197 -27.50 14.05 -9.52
N LYS A 198 -26.48 14.70 -8.96
CA LYS A 198 -26.54 16.08 -8.47
C LYS A 198 -25.49 16.93 -9.16
N ALA A 199 -25.52 18.24 -8.91
CA ALA A 199 -24.45 19.11 -9.34
C ALA A 199 -23.14 18.66 -8.67
N VAL A 200 -22.13 18.33 -9.49
CA VAL A 200 -20.79 18.00 -9.03
C VAL A 200 -19.80 19.08 -9.47
N PRO A 201 -18.63 19.19 -8.81
CA PRO A 201 -17.63 20.17 -9.21
C PRO A 201 -17.15 19.95 -10.65
N ALA A 202 -16.58 21.01 -11.25
CA ALA A 202 -16.20 20.98 -12.66
C ALA A 202 -15.13 19.93 -13.00
N VAL A 203 -14.28 19.49 -12.07
CA VAL A 203 -13.40 18.34 -12.29
C VAL A 203 -14.20 17.07 -12.55
N LEU A 204 -15.22 16.76 -11.74
CA LEU A 204 -16.04 15.57 -11.92
C LEU A 204 -16.93 15.67 -13.17
N GLU A 205 -17.52 16.84 -13.46
CA GLU A 205 -18.26 17.03 -14.71
C GLU A 205 -17.36 16.80 -15.94
N THR A 206 -16.11 17.28 -15.90
CA THR A 206 -15.14 17.06 -16.98
C THR A 206 -14.80 15.58 -17.13
N LEU A 207 -14.64 14.85 -16.02
CA LEU A 207 -14.37 13.41 -16.04
C LEU A 207 -15.59 12.57 -16.47
N PHE A 208 -16.82 12.98 -16.18
CA PHE A 208 -18.02 12.26 -16.62
C PHE A 208 -18.43 12.59 -18.07
N ALA A 209 -17.96 13.70 -18.64
CA ALA A 209 -18.27 14.07 -20.01
C ALA A 209 -17.74 13.07 -21.07
N ALA A 210 -18.32 13.08 -22.26
CA ALA A 210 -17.75 12.38 -23.42
C ALA A 210 -16.32 12.88 -23.72
N PRO A 211 -15.46 12.08 -24.40
CA PRO A 211 -14.10 12.49 -24.74
C PRO A 211 -14.05 13.88 -25.41
N ASN A 212 -13.19 14.75 -24.89
CA ASN A 212 -12.97 16.11 -25.37
C ASN A 212 -11.61 16.63 -24.87
N GLU A 213 -11.14 17.74 -25.44
CA GLU A 213 -9.84 18.35 -25.12
C GLU A 213 -9.66 18.68 -23.64
N CYS A 214 -10.71 19.13 -22.94
CA CYS A 214 -10.62 19.44 -21.51
C CYS A 214 -10.41 18.17 -20.67
N LYS A 215 -11.10 17.09 -21.03
CA LYS A 215 -10.94 15.79 -20.37
C LYS A 215 -9.55 15.22 -20.59
N GLU A 216 -9.04 15.27 -21.82
CA GLU A 216 -7.70 14.81 -22.17
C GLU A 216 -6.62 15.64 -21.46
N ALA A 217 -6.78 16.96 -21.38
CA ALA A 217 -5.88 17.83 -20.65
C ALA A 217 -5.85 17.52 -19.15
N LEU A 218 -7.01 17.30 -18.53
CA LEU A 218 -7.11 16.94 -17.10
C LEU A 218 -6.47 15.57 -16.82
N GLN A 219 -6.71 14.58 -17.68
CA GLN A 219 -6.06 13.26 -17.55
C GLN A 219 -4.54 13.34 -17.72
N SER A 220 -4.08 14.14 -18.68
CA SER A 220 -2.65 14.34 -18.93
C SER A 220 -1.97 15.04 -17.76
N TYR A 221 -2.64 16.00 -17.12
CA TYR A 221 -2.17 16.66 -15.91
C TYR A 221 -1.93 15.67 -14.77
N TYR A 222 -2.93 14.85 -14.42
CA TYR A 222 -2.77 13.87 -13.35
C TYR A 222 -1.68 12.84 -13.66
N ARG A 223 -1.65 12.32 -14.91
CA ARG A 223 -0.60 11.39 -15.35
C ARG A 223 0.80 12.00 -15.20
N GLN A 224 0.98 13.25 -15.60
CA GLN A 224 2.27 13.94 -15.50
C GLN A 224 2.69 14.15 -14.04
N ARG A 225 1.78 14.62 -13.19
CA ARG A 225 2.08 14.86 -11.76
C ARG A 225 2.47 13.57 -11.05
N SER A 226 1.70 12.50 -11.29
CA SER A 226 1.98 11.18 -10.73
C SER A 226 3.29 10.58 -11.27
N GLY A 227 3.56 10.71 -12.57
CA GLY A 227 4.82 10.26 -13.17
C GLY A 227 6.05 10.96 -12.56
N ASN A 228 6.00 12.28 -12.38
CA ASN A 228 7.08 13.04 -11.75
C ASN A 228 7.32 12.58 -10.29
N LEU A 229 6.25 12.32 -9.54
CA LEU A 229 6.38 11.84 -8.16
C LEU A 229 6.96 10.43 -8.09
N GLN A 230 6.56 9.54 -9.01
CA GLN A 230 7.14 8.20 -9.10
C GLN A 230 8.63 8.25 -9.46
N GLU A 231 9.04 9.15 -10.35
CA GLU A 231 10.46 9.40 -10.65
C GLU A 231 11.23 9.91 -9.43
N GLU A 232 10.62 10.80 -8.65
CA GLU A 232 11.19 11.29 -7.39
C GLU A 232 11.37 10.16 -6.37
N VAL A 233 10.34 9.36 -6.12
CA VAL A 233 10.41 8.18 -5.25
C VAL A 233 11.50 7.23 -5.73
N ALA A 234 11.54 6.91 -7.02
CA ALA A 234 12.54 6.03 -7.59
C ALA A 234 13.97 6.60 -7.44
N GLN A 235 14.12 7.92 -7.54
CA GLN A 235 15.40 8.58 -7.29
C GLN A 235 15.82 8.49 -5.82
N GLN A 236 14.88 8.73 -4.90
CA GLN A 236 15.11 8.61 -3.45
C GLN A 236 15.54 7.20 -3.04
N TRP A 237 15.01 6.18 -3.72
CA TRP A 237 15.48 4.80 -3.58
C TRP A 237 16.93 4.67 -4.09
N ARG A 238 17.21 5.12 -5.32
CA ARG A 238 18.54 4.99 -5.95
C ARG A 238 19.67 5.65 -5.15
N ASP A 239 19.45 6.84 -4.60
CA ASP A 239 20.46 7.56 -3.83
C ASP A 239 20.39 7.32 -2.31
N GLY A 240 19.40 6.56 -1.85
CA GLY A 240 19.20 6.22 -0.45
C GLY A 240 18.72 7.40 0.40
N THR A 241 18.19 8.48 -0.17
CA THR A 241 17.54 9.55 0.60
C THR A 241 16.17 9.15 1.15
N ILE A 242 15.56 8.07 0.61
CA ILE A 242 14.36 7.43 1.17
C ILE A 242 14.52 7.09 2.66
N ARG A 243 15.76 6.97 3.13
CA ARG A 243 16.14 6.69 4.52
C ARG A 243 15.74 7.78 5.52
N SER A 244 15.57 9.00 5.04
CA SER A 244 15.07 10.14 5.82
C SER A 244 13.61 10.46 5.55
N ALA A 245 12.97 9.75 4.62
CA ALA A 245 11.57 9.99 4.27
C ALA A 245 10.62 9.44 5.35
N PRO A 246 9.41 9.99 5.48
CA PRO A 246 8.38 9.50 6.41
C PRO A 246 8.02 8.02 6.22
N MET A 247 8.38 7.43 5.09
CA MET A 247 8.05 6.07 4.66
C MET A 247 8.99 4.99 5.22
N ALA A 248 10.02 5.38 5.97
CA ALA A 248 11.10 4.52 6.48
C ALA A 248 10.74 3.77 7.79
N ALA A 249 9.46 3.62 8.12
CA ALA A 249 9.02 2.99 9.38
C ALA A 249 9.13 1.45 9.37
N GLU A 250 9.14 0.85 8.17
CA GLU A 250 9.11 -0.59 7.97
C GLU A 250 10.06 -1.03 6.85
N THR A 251 10.48 -2.29 6.90
CA THR A 251 11.16 -2.99 5.81
C THR A 251 10.17 -3.88 5.10
N GLY A 252 10.10 -3.76 3.78
CA GLY A 252 9.46 -4.74 2.94
C GLY A 252 10.36 -5.93 2.69
N ILE A 253 9.75 -7.10 2.72
CA ILE A 253 10.38 -8.38 2.44
C ILE A 253 9.53 -9.05 1.38
N GLN A 254 10.09 -9.22 0.19
CA GLN A 254 9.38 -9.82 -0.94
C GLN A 254 9.98 -11.17 -1.27
N VAL A 255 9.13 -12.20 -1.27
CA VAL A 255 9.54 -13.56 -1.61
C VAL A 255 9.05 -13.87 -3.01
N PHE A 256 9.99 -14.09 -3.91
CA PHE A 256 9.74 -14.50 -5.28
C PHE A 256 9.88 -16.02 -5.41
N TRP A 257 9.08 -16.59 -6.29
CA TRP A 257 9.23 -17.96 -6.76
C TRP A 257 9.35 -18.00 -8.28
N THR A 258 9.95 -19.08 -8.78
CA THR A 258 10.05 -19.33 -10.21
C THR A 258 9.78 -20.79 -10.52
N SER A 259 9.33 -21.07 -11.74
CA SER A 259 9.19 -22.42 -12.30
C SER A 259 10.20 -22.72 -13.41
N ASP A 260 10.77 -21.68 -14.01
CA ASP A 260 11.59 -21.71 -15.24
C ASP A 260 12.95 -21.00 -15.09
N GLY A 261 13.19 -20.36 -13.94
CA GLY A 261 14.42 -19.63 -13.64
C GLY A 261 14.23 -18.12 -13.63
N ASP A 262 13.14 -17.60 -14.17
CA ASP A 262 12.83 -16.17 -14.20
C ASP A 262 11.96 -15.77 -13.00
N TYR A 263 12.37 -14.72 -12.29
CA TYR A 263 11.60 -14.15 -11.17
C TYR A 263 10.81 -12.94 -11.66
N THR A 264 9.52 -12.91 -11.38
CA THR A 264 8.60 -11.84 -11.81
C THR A 264 7.78 -11.32 -10.64
N GLU A 265 7.35 -10.07 -10.71
CA GLU A 265 6.45 -9.46 -9.70
C GLU A 265 5.15 -10.25 -9.53
N GLU A 266 4.62 -10.82 -10.62
CA GLU A 266 3.44 -11.68 -10.59
C GLU A 266 3.63 -12.94 -9.75
N ASN A 267 4.88 -13.44 -9.68
CA ASN A 267 5.28 -14.59 -8.90
C ASN A 267 6.01 -14.18 -7.62
N SER A 268 5.38 -13.26 -6.87
CA SER A 268 5.91 -12.79 -5.60
C SER A 268 4.83 -12.53 -4.56
N THR A 269 5.24 -12.48 -3.29
CA THR A 269 4.40 -12.05 -2.17
C THR A 269 5.26 -11.30 -1.19
N ASP A 270 4.79 -10.16 -0.71
CA ASP A 270 5.52 -9.34 0.24
C ASP A 270 4.86 -9.26 1.61
N VAL A 271 5.69 -8.89 2.58
CA VAL A 271 5.32 -8.63 3.97
C VAL A 271 6.15 -7.47 4.48
N ARG A 272 5.59 -6.68 5.39
CA ARG A 272 6.27 -5.54 6.01
C ARG A 272 6.56 -5.84 7.47
N VAL A 273 7.70 -5.37 7.95
CA VAL A 273 8.07 -5.50 9.36
C VAL A 273 8.62 -4.19 9.93
N GLY A 274 8.19 -3.87 11.15
CA GLY A 274 8.80 -2.78 11.91
C GLY A 274 10.26 -3.06 12.32
N HIS A 275 10.99 -2.00 12.62
CA HIS A 275 12.43 -2.05 12.92
C HIS A 275 12.78 -2.41 14.39
N GLU A 276 14.06 -2.66 14.65
CA GLU A 276 14.77 -2.89 15.93
C GLU A 276 14.43 -4.17 16.70
N ALA A 277 13.16 -4.59 16.76
CA ALA A 277 12.72 -5.80 17.47
C ALA A 277 12.86 -7.07 16.62
N TRP A 278 13.07 -8.23 17.26
CA TRP A 278 12.95 -9.53 16.60
C TRP A 278 11.50 -9.81 16.24
N LYS A 279 11.28 -10.17 14.97
CA LYS A 279 9.98 -10.48 14.38
C LYS A 279 9.98 -11.92 13.88
N GLU A 280 8.83 -12.56 13.99
CA GLU A 280 8.53 -13.81 13.31
C GLU A 280 7.67 -13.47 12.10
N VAL A 281 8.16 -13.83 10.92
CA VAL A 281 7.53 -13.53 9.64
C VAL A 281 7.19 -14.85 8.96
N ALA A 282 6.03 -14.93 8.34
CA ALA A 282 5.62 -16.07 7.53
C ALA A 282 5.04 -15.57 6.21
N VAL A 283 5.68 -15.94 5.10
CA VAL A 283 5.23 -15.59 3.75
C VAL A 283 4.72 -16.86 3.09
N ALA A 284 3.40 -16.98 2.95
CA ALA A 284 2.77 -18.08 2.25
C ALA A 284 2.73 -17.78 0.74
N LEU A 285 3.20 -18.73 -0.07
CA LEU A 285 3.25 -18.61 -1.51
C LEU A 285 1.92 -19.13 -2.09
N PRO A 286 1.11 -18.31 -2.80
CA PRO A 286 -0.21 -18.71 -3.32
C PRO A 286 -0.13 -19.64 -4.54
N THR A 287 0.92 -20.47 -4.63
CA THR A 287 1.21 -21.26 -5.82
C THR A 287 0.47 -22.59 -5.86
N LYS A 288 -0.21 -22.83 -6.98
CA LYS A 288 -0.65 -24.17 -7.45
C LYS A 288 0.36 -24.79 -8.41
N SER A 289 1.38 -24.03 -8.80
CA SER A 289 2.36 -24.36 -9.82
C SER A 289 3.66 -24.87 -9.20
N ARG A 290 4.42 -25.61 -9.99
CA ARG A 290 5.73 -26.13 -9.59
C ARG A 290 6.69 -25.00 -9.26
N VAL A 291 7.32 -25.06 -8.09
CA VAL A 291 8.41 -24.15 -7.71
C VAL A 291 9.74 -24.84 -8.00
N THR A 292 10.71 -24.10 -8.52
CA THR A 292 12.08 -24.58 -8.79
C THR A 292 13.14 -23.70 -8.11
N GLY A 293 12.80 -22.46 -7.74
CA GLY A 293 13.67 -21.56 -7.01
C GLY A 293 12.90 -20.54 -6.17
N LEU A 294 13.56 -20.05 -5.13
CA LEU A 294 13.06 -19.00 -4.24
C LEU A 294 14.12 -17.92 -4.06
N ARG A 295 13.67 -16.66 -4.09
CA ARG A 295 14.48 -15.47 -3.84
C ARG A 295 13.78 -14.59 -2.81
N ILE A 296 14.53 -14.06 -1.86
CA ILE A 296 14.03 -13.11 -0.85
C ILE A 296 14.73 -11.78 -1.08
N ASP A 297 13.94 -10.74 -1.32
CA ASP A 297 14.42 -9.38 -1.52
C ASP A 297 14.01 -8.53 -0.31
N PHE A 298 14.87 -7.57 0.03
CA PHE A 298 14.58 -6.58 1.06
C PHE A 298 14.49 -5.20 0.42
N PHE A 299 13.47 -4.43 0.77
CA PHE A 299 13.40 -3.04 0.37
C PHE A 299 13.13 -2.19 1.61
N SER A 300 14.16 -1.45 2.01
CA SER A 300 14.15 -0.68 3.25
C SER A 300 15.06 0.54 3.20
N ALA A 301 14.71 1.50 4.04
CA ALA A 301 15.58 2.57 4.46
C ALA A 301 16.76 2.10 5.34
N LEU A 302 16.55 1.07 6.15
CA LEU A 302 17.59 0.61 7.08
C LEU A 302 18.54 -0.38 6.42
N THR A 303 19.80 -0.34 6.85
CA THR A 303 20.90 -0.95 6.12
C THR A 303 21.37 -2.26 6.71
N ILE A 304 20.86 -2.72 7.86
CA ILE A 304 21.28 -3.98 8.47
C ILE A 304 20.07 -4.86 8.72
N VAL A 305 20.08 -6.07 8.18
CA VAL A 305 19.09 -7.11 8.50
C VAL A 305 19.82 -8.28 9.15
N GLU A 306 19.37 -8.65 10.33
CA GLU A 306 19.86 -9.83 11.05
C GLU A 306 18.80 -10.92 11.01
N ILE A 307 19.16 -12.09 10.49
CA ILE A 307 18.27 -13.24 10.33
C ILE A 307 18.80 -14.37 11.21
N ALA A 308 18.00 -14.75 12.21
CA ALA A 308 18.32 -15.83 13.14
C ALA A 308 17.85 -17.20 12.67
N ARG A 309 16.79 -17.25 11.85
CA ARG A 309 16.40 -18.48 11.16
C ARG A 309 15.63 -18.20 9.89
N ILE A 310 15.75 -19.12 8.94
CA ILE A 310 14.84 -19.29 7.81
C ILE A 310 14.38 -20.74 7.80
N ILE A 311 13.09 -20.98 7.69
CA ILE A 311 12.48 -22.31 7.59
C ILE A 311 11.55 -22.31 6.39
N LEU A 312 11.69 -23.31 5.53
CA LEU A 312 10.76 -23.60 4.45
C LEU A 312 9.91 -24.78 4.87
N GLU A 313 8.58 -24.62 4.85
CA GLU A 313 7.64 -25.67 5.18
C GLU A 313 6.52 -25.76 4.13
N THR A 314 5.86 -26.90 4.05
CA THR A 314 4.62 -27.05 3.26
C THR A 314 3.42 -26.50 4.02
N GLY A 315 2.29 -26.32 3.34
CA GLY A 315 1.05 -25.88 3.98
C GLY A 315 0.51 -26.90 5.00
N ALA A 316 0.99 -28.14 4.95
CA ALA A 316 0.71 -29.18 5.93
C ALA A 316 1.67 -29.16 7.15
N GLY A 317 2.63 -28.23 7.18
CA GLY A 317 3.61 -28.08 8.27
C GLY A 317 4.82 -29.02 8.18
N ASN A 318 5.04 -29.68 7.03
CA ASN A 318 6.24 -30.50 6.83
C ASN A 318 7.41 -29.60 6.44
N GLU A 319 8.53 -29.70 7.16
CA GLU A 319 9.72 -28.95 6.81
C GLU A 319 10.38 -29.48 5.52
N LEU A 320 10.71 -28.55 4.64
CA LEU A 320 11.46 -28.77 3.40
C LEU A 320 12.95 -28.45 3.61
N TRP A 321 13.25 -27.39 4.36
CA TRP A 321 14.61 -26.93 4.60
C TRP A 321 14.67 -25.93 5.76
N ARG A 322 15.83 -25.80 6.39
CA ARG A 322 16.09 -24.80 7.43
C ARG A 322 17.52 -24.26 7.36
N ALA A 323 17.68 -23.02 7.81
CA ALA A 323 18.94 -22.47 8.25
C ALA A 323 18.77 -21.73 9.59
N THR A 324 19.60 -22.10 10.56
CA THR A 324 19.60 -21.63 11.95
C THR A 324 21.03 -21.41 12.48
N ARG A 325 22.04 -21.83 11.73
CA ARG A 325 23.46 -21.79 12.10
C ARG A 325 24.28 -21.31 10.90
N GLY A 326 25.47 -20.74 11.16
CA GLY A 326 26.35 -20.17 10.13
C GLY A 326 26.56 -21.05 8.89
N GLU A 327 26.94 -22.31 9.11
CA GLU A 327 27.17 -23.29 8.03
C GLU A 327 25.93 -23.56 7.16
N GLU A 328 24.73 -23.44 7.73
CA GLU A 328 23.47 -23.61 7.00
C GLU A 328 23.12 -22.35 6.21
N PHE A 329 23.46 -21.16 6.73
CA PHE A 329 23.29 -19.91 6.00
C PHE A 329 24.24 -19.80 4.81
N ASP A 330 25.38 -20.49 4.80
CA ASP A 330 26.33 -20.48 3.68
C ASP A 330 25.76 -21.05 2.37
N SER A 331 24.66 -21.82 2.44
CA SER A 331 23.95 -22.28 1.25
C SER A 331 23.08 -21.18 0.59
N ILE A 332 22.93 -20.02 1.22
CA ILE A 332 22.18 -18.88 0.67
C ILE A 332 23.14 -17.98 -0.11
N ALA A 333 22.89 -17.84 -1.41
CA ALA A 333 23.68 -16.96 -2.25
C ALA A 333 23.18 -15.52 -2.15
N LEU A 334 24.04 -14.61 -1.69
CA LEU A 334 23.77 -13.17 -1.70
C LEU A 334 24.07 -12.61 -3.08
N ARG A 335 23.16 -11.79 -3.61
CA ARG A 335 23.31 -11.08 -4.89
C ARG A 335 22.84 -9.64 -4.77
N GLY A 336 23.14 -8.85 -5.80
CA GLY A 336 22.80 -7.43 -5.88
C GLY A 336 23.47 -6.62 -4.78
N ASP A 337 22.72 -5.74 -4.14
CA ASP A 337 23.21 -4.77 -3.16
C ASP A 337 23.25 -5.33 -1.73
N CYS A 338 23.81 -6.53 -1.58
CA CYS A 338 23.79 -7.29 -0.33
C CYS A 338 25.18 -7.80 0.06
N LEU A 339 25.68 -7.39 1.23
CA LEU A 339 26.96 -7.85 1.79
C LEU A 339 26.76 -8.61 3.09
N ARG A 340 27.45 -9.74 3.28
CA ARG A 340 27.43 -10.49 4.55
C ARG A 340 28.43 -9.89 5.55
N LEU A 341 28.02 -9.70 6.81
CA LEU A 341 28.84 -9.10 7.87
C LEU A 341 29.21 -10.04 9.04
N GLY A 342 28.54 -11.19 9.21
CA GLY A 342 28.75 -12.08 10.37
C GLY A 342 28.61 -13.56 10.06
N SER A 343 29.03 -14.41 11.00
CA SER A 343 29.05 -15.88 10.86
C SER A 343 28.00 -16.61 11.71
N ASP A 344 27.59 -16.08 12.86
CA ASP A 344 26.72 -16.82 13.79
C ASP A 344 25.24 -16.74 13.39
N LEU A 345 24.83 -15.58 12.90
CA LEU A 345 23.54 -15.30 12.28
C LEU A 345 23.80 -14.84 10.85
N LEU A 346 22.79 -14.94 9.98
CA LEU A 346 22.87 -14.26 8.70
C LEU A 346 22.64 -12.77 8.90
N THR A 347 23.74 -12.03 9.06
CA THR A 347 23.73 -10.57 9.08
C THR A 347 24.10 -10.04 7.71
N ILE A 348 23.17 -9.31 7.09
CA ILE A 348 23.38 -8.66 5.80
C ILE A 348 23.38 -7.14 5.96
N GLN A 349 24.21 -6.49 5.16
CA GLN A 349 24.19 -5.07 4.93
C GLN A 349 23.58 -4.79 3.56
N VAL A 350 22.51 -3.99 3.54
CA VAL A 350 21.90 -3.45 2.33
C VAL A 350 22.71 -2.23 1.89
N THR A 351 23.35 -2.32 0.72
CA THR A 351 24.23 -1.28 0.18
C THR A 351 23.58 -0.41 -0.90
N GLY A 352 22.36 -0.75 -1.32
CA GLY A 352 21.66 -0.15 -2.46
C GLY A 352 20.20 -0.59 -2.50
N VAL A 353 19.62 -0.70 -3.70
CA VAL A 353 18.17 -0.88 -3.91
C VAL A 353 17.76 -2.32 -4.19
N ASP A 354 18.71 -3.21 -4.49
CA ASP A 354 18.42 -4.58 -4.92
C ASP A 354 19.15 -5.65 -4.07
N PRO A 355 18.97 -5.71 -2.74
CA PRO A 355 19.58 -6.75 -1.91
C PRO A 355 18.81 -8.08 -2.03
N GLN A 356 19.45 -9.11 -2.58
CA GLN A 356 18.80 -10.39 -2.88
C GLN A 356 19.43 -11.57 -2.14
N LEU A 357 18.60 -12.46 -1.62
CA LEU A 357 18.98 -13.74 -1.02
C LEU A 357 18.37 -14.87 -1.84
N HIS A 358 19.22 -15.60 -2.57
CA HIS A 358 18.79 -16.76 -3.34
C HIS A 358 18.91 -18.01 -2.46
N LEU A 359 17.76 -18.63 -2.17
CA LEU A 359 17.71 -19.87 -1.40
C LEU A 359 18.21 -21.05 -2.26
N PRO A 360 18.78 -22.10 -1.64
CA PRO A 360 19.29 -23.24 -2.40
C PRO A 360 18.14 -23.93 -3.16
N PRO A 361 18.40 -24.48 -4.38
CA PRO A 361 17.42 -25.28 -5.08
C PRO A 361 17.16 -26.57 -4.30
N LEU A 362 15.89 -26.91 -4.08
CA LEU A 362 15.48 -28.11 -3.36
C LEU A 362 14.73 -29.07 -4.30
N PRO A 363 15.11 -30.36 -4.38
CA PRO A 363 14.35 -31.37 -5.12
C PRO A 363 12.87 -31.43 -4.71
N GLU A 364 12.60 -31.21 -3.43
CA GLU A 364 11.28 -31.28 -2.79
C GLU A 364 10.34 -30.16 -3.25
N PHE A 365 10.84 -29.05 -3.81
CA PHE A 365 9.98 -28.00 -4.37
C PHE A 365 9.08 -28.52 -5.50
N ALA A 366 9.52 -29.56 -6.23
CA ALA A 366 8.75 -30.11 -7.33
C ALA A 366 7.43 -30.77 -6.91
N SER A 367 7.32 -31.21 -5.64
CA SER A 367 6.16 -31.92 -5.09
C SER A 367 5.48 -31.18 -3.94
N ALA A 368 6.09 -30.12 -3.40
CA ALA A 368 5.53 -29.32 -2.32
C ALA A 368 4.30 -28.51 -2.79
N GLN A 369 3.23 -28.55 -1.99
CA GLN A 369 2.07 -27.67 -2.15
C GLN A 369 2.00 -26.66 -1.01
N GLY A 370 1.70 -25.41 -1.34
CA GLY A 370 1.53 -24.33 -0.37
C GLY A 370 2.79 -24.06 0.45
N ILE A 371 3.90 -23.70 -0.21
CA ILE A 371 5.16 -23.42 0.50
C ILE A 371 5.00 -22.16 1.37
N ILE A 372 5.53 -22.20 2.59
CA ILE A 372 5.60 -21.07 3.52
C ILE A 372 7.06 -20.80 3.85
N VAL A 373 7.50 -19.57 3.66
CA VAL A 373 8.83 -19.08 4.08
C VAL A 373 8.70 -18.42 5.44
N ARG A 374 9.21 -19.07 6.48
CA ARG A 374 9.27 -18.50 7.83
C ARG A 374 10.63 -17.92 8.11
N MET A 375 10.66 -16.72 8.70
CA MET A 375 11.89 -16.07 9.09
C MET A 375 11.77 -15.50 10.51
N ARG A 376 12.83 -15.66 11.31
CA ARG A 376 13.04 -14.84 12.49
C ARG A 376 14.11 -13.82 12.20
N LEU A 377 13.74 -12.55 12.12
CA LEU A 377 14.66 -11.48 11.73
C LEU A 377 14.43 -10.20 12.52
N ARG A 378 15.41 -9.29 12.47
CA ARG A 378 15.25 -7.90 12.88
C ARG A 378 16.01 -6.99 11.94
N VAL A 379 15.47 -5.80 11.73
CA VAL A 379 16.10 -4.78 10.89
C VAL A 379 16.61 -3.67 11.79
N LYS A 380 17.88 -3.30 11.64
CA LYS A 380 18.56 -2.32 12.49
C LYS A 380 19.05 -1.12 11.70
N ASN A 381 19.11 0.01 12.40
CA ASN A 381 19.82 1.16 11.89
C ASN A 381 21.34 1.03 12.13
N ASN A 382 22.15 1.32 11.11
CA ASN A 382 23.61 1.40 11.25
C ASN A 382 24.09 2.78 11.72
N GLN A 383 23.19 3.74 11.95
CA GLN A 383 23.57 5.03 12.52
C GLN A 383 24.04 4.80 13.96
N PRO A 384 25.30 5.14 14.31
CA PRO A 384 25.69 5.20 15.71
C PRO A 384 24.70 6.14 16.40
N LYS A 385 24.13 5.72 17.54
CA LYS A 385 23.37 6.63 18.41
C LYS A 385 24.21 7.90 18.55
N ARG A 386 23.79 9.02 17.94
CA ARG A 386 24.33 10.31 18.32
C ARG A 386 24.06 10.40 19.82
N LEU A 387 25.12 10.27 20.62
CA LEU A 387 25.10 10.68 22.01
C LEU A 387 24.42 12.05 21.99
N ARG A 388 23.29 12.17 22.67
CA ARG A 388 22.69 13.47 22.93
C ARG A 388 23.82 14.33 23.46
N ASP A 389 24.12 15.43 22.76
CA ASP A 389 25.08 16.43 23.21
C ASP A 389 24.63 16.90 24.60
N SER A 390 25.18 16.29 25.63
CA SER A 390 25.31 16.89 26.95
C SER A 390 26.38 17.97 26.82
N ARG A 391 26.01 19.08 26.18
CA ARG A 391 26.60 20.39 26.43
C ARG A 391 25.52 21.24 27.07
N GLU A 392 25.26 20.90 28.33
CA GLU A 392 24.83 21.89 29.30
C GLU A 392 25.88 23.00 29.36
N MET A 393 25.35 24.22 29.30
CA MET A 393 25.94 25.50 29.72
C MET A 393 27.17 25.37 30.61
N GLN A 394 28.30 25.89 30.14
CA GLN A 394 29.25 26.57 31.01
C GLN A 394 29.80 27.83 30.32
N PHE A 395 29.48 28.94 31.00
CA PHE A 395 29.92 30.33 30.86
C PHE A 395 29.22 31.21 29.82
#